data_AF-A0A1W0WJD0-F1
#
_entry.id   AF-A0A1W0WJD0-F1
#
_cell.length_a   1.000
_cell.length_b   1.000
_cell.length_c   1.000
_cell.angle_alpha   90.00
_cell.angle_beta   90.00
_cell.angle_gamma   90.00
#
_symmetry.space_group_name_H-M   'P 1'
#
loop_
_entity.id
_entity.type
_entity.pdbx_description
1 polymer ?
#
loop_
_entity_poly.entity_id
_entity_poly.type
_entity_poly.pdbx_seq_one_letter_code
_entity_poly.pdbx_strand_id
1 'polypeptide(L)'
;MKWIHCLCAAFDREAFLQFFSRVLQVLYRCTNEPSAQNDGELKRLTEEVTGAVEAHVGREIYADAMRTVILQFSKKRAERKRQQAVEPILNPAKAARMKIKKHLTRKEAKKRKTQDRDLELGRLVKKSRPR
;
A
#
# COMPACT_ATOMS: atom_id res chain seq x y z
N MET A 1 -11.28 4.20 10.79
CA MET A 1 -10.47 4.19 12.02
C MET A 1 -11.30 4.43 13.29
N LYS A 2 -12.28 5.36 13.28
CA LYS A 2 -13.11 5.67 14.47
C LYS A 2 -13.77 4.47 15.16
N TRP A 3 -14.22 3.48 14.39
CA TRP A 3 -14.80 2.24 14.96
C TRP A 3 -13.81 1.45 15.83
N ILE A 4 -12.50 1.46 15.52
CA ILE A 4 -11.47 0.79 16.34
C ILE A 4 -11.33 1.50 17.68
N HIS A 5 -11.40 2.84 17.67
CA HIS A 5 -11.40 3.62 18.89
C HIS A 5 -12.61 3.28 19.78
N CYS A 6 -13.82 3.23 19.19
CA CYS A 6 -15.03 2.80 19.89
C CYS A 6 -14.92 1.35 20.41
N LEU A 7 -14.27 0.46 19.66
CA LEU A 7 -14.01 -0.92 20.07
C LEU A 7 -13.10 -0.98 21.31
N CYS A 8 -12.06 -0.14 21.38
CA CYS A 8 -11.19 -0.07 22.56
C CYS A 8 -11.93 0.43 23.80
N ALA A 9 -12.94 1.28 23.63
CA ALA A 9 -13.77 1.78 24.73
C ALA A 9 -14.84 0.77 25.18
N ALA A 10 -15.30 -0.12 24.30
CA ALA A 10 -16.40 -1.04 24.58
C ALA A 10 -15.96 -2.42 25.09
N PHE A 11 -14.72 -2.83 24.83
CA PHE A 11 -14.22 -4.16 25.19
C PHE A 11 -13.27 -4.12 26.38
N ASP A 12 -13.32 -5.17 27.19
CA ASP A 12 -12.31 -5.41 28.21
C ASP A 12 -10.97 -5.80 27.59
N ARG A 13 -9.88 -5.52 28.33
CA ARG A 13 -8.50 -5.75 27.90
C ARG A 13 -8.25 -7.17 27.42
N GLU A 14 -8.77 -8.18 28.14
CA GLU A 14 -8.56 -9.59 27.79
C GLU A 14 -9.27 -9.99 26.51
N ALA A 15 -10.51 -9.51 26.32
CA ALA A 15 -11.25 -9.74 25.08
C ALA A 15 -10.56 -9.05 23.90
N PHE A 16 -10.05 -7.83 24.11
CA PHE A 16 -9.34 -7.07 23.10
C PHE A 16 -8.06 -7.76 22.62
N LEU A 17 -7.32 -8.38 23.53
CA LEU A 17 -6.08 -9.11 23.21
C LEU A 17 -6.28 -10.25 22.20
N GLN A 18 -7.45 -10.91 22.18
CA GLN A 18 -7.73 -12.02 21.26
C GLN A 18 -7.72 -11.60 19.79
N PHE A 19 -8.16 -10.37 19.48
CA PHE A 19 -8.19 -9.83 18.12
C PHE A 19 -7.17 -8.70 17.88
N PHE A 20 -6.40 -8.34 18.90
CA PHE A 20 -5.40 -7.27 18.88
C PHE A 20 -4.41 -7.39 17.73
N SER A 21 -3.91 -8.61 17.44
CA SER A 21 -3.01 -8.84 16.30
C SER A 21 -3.60 -8.35 14.97
N ARG A 22 -4.91 -8.54 14.76
CA ARG A 22 -5.58 -8.11 13.52
C ARG A 22 -5.74 -6.59 13.47
N VAL A 23 -6.01 -5.95 14.60
CA VAL A 23 -6.06 -4.48 14.73
C VAL A 23 -4.68 -3.88 14.41
N LEU A 24 -3.60 -4.43 14.97
CA LEU A 24 -2.24 -3.97 14.70
C LEU A 24 -1.85 -4.08 13.23
N GLN A 25 -2.27 -5.14 12.54
CA GLN A 25 -2.02 -5.28 11.10
C GLN A 25 -2.69 -4.16 10.29
N VAL A 26 -3.87 -3.71 10.70
CA VAL A 26 -4.57 -2.59 10.07
C VAL A 26 -3.84 -1.27 10.35
N LEU A 27 -3.48 -1.02 11.61
CA LEU A 27 -2.71 0.18 12.00
C LEU A 27 -1.40 0.27 11.23
N TYR A 28 -0.63 -0.84 11.18
CA TYR A 28 0.63 -0.89 10.46
C TYR A 28 0.48 -0.54 8.97
N ARG A 29 -0.59 -0.98 8.31
CA ARG A 29 -0.87 -0.63 6.90
C ARG A 29 -1.22 0.85 6.74
N CYS A 30 -2.05 1.40 7.62
CA CYS A 30 -2.45 2.80 7.55
C CYS A 30 -1.26 3.76 7.73
N THR A 31 -0.21 3.37 8.46
CA THR A 31 1.00 4.18 8.63
C THR A 31 2.01 3.99 7.49
N ASN A 32 2.15 2.77 6.96
CA ASN A 32 3.27 2.41 6.07
C ASN A 32 2.89 2.20 4.61
N GLU A 33 1.61 2.20 4.24
CA GLU A 33 1.20 2.06 2.84
C GLU A 33 1.40 3.41 2.10
N PRO A 34 2.02 3.42 0.89
CA PRO A 34 2.27 4.66 0.15
C PRO A 34 1.01 5.48 -0.16
N SER A 35 -0.13 4.81 -0.35
CA SER A 35 -1.43 5.47 -0.56
C SER A 35 -1.96 6.15 0.69
N ALA A 36 -1.60 5.66 1.88
CA ALA A 36 -2.08 6.20 3.15
C ALA A 36 -1.19 7.35 3.66
N GLN A 37 0.06 7.45 3.21
CA GLN A 37 0.97 8.53 3.64
C GLN A 37 0.63 9.92 3.06
N ASN A 38 -0.18 9.99 2.01
CA ASN A 38 -0.54 11.25 1.35
C ASN A 38 -1.75 11.94 2.01
N ASP A 39 -2.47 11.25 2.89
CA ASP A 39 -3.67 11.75 3.56
C ASP A 39 -3.34 12.19 4.99
N GLY A 40 -3.33 13.51 5.22
CA GLY A 40 -3.04 14.10 6.53
C GLY A 40 -4.10 13.81 7.59
N GLU A 41 -5.38 13.70 7.20
CA GLU A 41 -6.47 13.36 8.12
C GLU A 41 -6.35 11.92 8.60
N LEU A 42 -6.06 11.00 7.67
CA LEU A 42 -5.87 9.59 8.01
C LEU A 42 -4.70 9.37 8.98
N LYS A 43 -3.59 10.11 8.84
CA LYS A 43 -2.47 10.04 9.79
C LYS A 43 -2.88 10.44 11.19
N ARG A 44 -3.53 11.61 11.32
CA ARG A 44 -4.00 12.11 12.61
C ARG A 44 -4.94 11.12 13.30
N LEU A 45 -5.92 10.56 12.57
CA LEU A 45 -6.81 9.54 13.12
C LEU A 45 -6.06 8.26 13.51
N THR A 46 -5.03 7.88 12.74
CA THR A 46 -4.24 6.68 13.03
C THR A 46 -3.41 6.86 14.30
N GLU A 47 -2.83 8.05 14.52
CA GLU A 47 -2.11 8.41 15.74
C GLU A 47 -3.04 8.42 16.97
N GLU A 48 -4.24 9.01 16.83
CA GLU A 48 -5.26 9.01 17.89
C GLU A 48 -5.69 7.60 18.29
N VAL A 49 -5.96 6.73 17.31
CA VAL A 49 -6.29 5.32 17.58
C VAL A 49 -5.10 4.58 18.17
N THR A 50 -3.88 4.86 17.72
CA THR A 50 -2.68 4.22 18.26
C THR A 50 -2.49 4.57 19.73
N GLY A 51 -2.65 5.84 20.10
CA GLY A 51 -2.58 6.28 21.49
C GLY A 51 -3.64 5.61 22.38
N ALA A 52 -4.89 5.49 21.90
CA ALA A 52 -5.96 4.82 22.63
C ALA A 52 -5.68 3.32 22.84
N VAL A 53 -5.16 2.64 21.81
CA VAL A 53 -4.81 1.22 21.87
C VAL A 53 -3.62 0.98 22.81
N GLU A 54 -2.59 1.82 22.74
CA GLU A 54 -1.43 1.75 23.63
C GLU A 54 -1.83 1.94 25.10
N ALA A 55 -2.72 2.89 25.38
CA ALA A 55 -3.23 3.14 26.72
C ALA A 55 -4.05 1.96 27.26
N HIS A 56 -4.85 1.31 26.42
CA HIS A 56 -5.72 0.20 26.82
C HIS A 56 -4.96 -1.11 27.06
N VAL A 57 -3.99 -1.45 26.20
CA VAL A 57 -3.28 -2.75 26.25
C VAL A 57 -2.02 -2.69 27.12
N GLY A 58 -1.40 -1.52 27.19
CA GLY A 58 -0.10 -1.29 27.82
C GLY A 58 1.02 -1.21 26.77
N ARG A 59 1.98 -0.30 27.01
CA ARG A 59 3.06 0.02 26.07
C ARG A 59 3.94 -1.17 25.71
N GLU A 60 4.29 -2.02 26.68
CA GLU A 60 5.21 -3.15 26.45
C GLU A 60 4.60 -4.22 25.54
N ILE A 61 3.35 -4.61 25.84
CA ILE A 61 2.62 -5.61 25.05
C ILE A 61 2.38 -5.09 23.64
N TYR A 62 2.05 -3.80 23.51
CA TYR A 62 1.91 -3.17 22.21
C TYR A 62 3.21 -3.22 21.40
N ALA A 63 4.32 -2.80 22.01
CA ALA A 63 5.62 -2.78 21.34
C ALA A 63 6.02 -4.18 20.86
N ASP A 64 5.84 -5.20 21.69
CA ASP A 64 6.21 -6.57 21.34
C ASP A 64 5.36 -7.16 20.21
N ALA A 65 4.04 -6.98 20.29
CA ALA A 65 3.13 -7.41 19.24
C ALA A 65 3.37 -6.64 17.93
N MET A 66 3.66 -5.34 18.00
CA MET A 66 3.95 -4.53 16.82
C MET A 66 5.25 -4.97 16.13
N ARG A 67 6.31 -5.30 16.89
CA ARG A 67 7.53 -5.89 16.32
C ARG A 67 7.23 -7.16 15.53
N THR A 68 6.42 -8.04 16.08
CA THR A 68 6.01 -9.29 15.40
C THR A 68 5.27 -8.99 14.09
N VAL A 69 4.33 -8.04 14.10
CA VAL A 69 3.61 -7.62 12.89
C VAL A 69 4.56 -7.04 11.83
N ILE A 70 5.47 -6.15 12.21
CA ILE A 70 6.46 -5.57 11.29
C ILE A 70 7.28 -6.68 10.61
N LEU A 71 7.76 -7.66 11.38
CA LEU A 71 8.52 -8.79 10.84
C LEU A 71 7.68 -9.65 9.89
N GLN A 72 6.42 -9.93 10.23
CA GLN A 72 5.50 -10.69 9.38
C GLN A 72 5.26 -9.99 8.03
N PHE A 73 5.02 -8.67 8.04
CA PHE A 73 4.83 -7.90 6.81
C PHE A 73 6.10 -7.84 5.97
N SER A 74 7.26 -7.66 6.61
CA SER A 74 8.56 -7.68 5.93
C SER A 74 8.81 -9.02 5.25
N LYS A 75 8.64 -10.14 5.98
CA LYS A 75 8.75 -11.50 5.43
C LYS A 75 7.78 -11.72 4.26
N LYS A 76 6.51 -11.34 4.41
CA LYS A 76 5.50 -11.47 3.35
C LYS A 76 5.80 -10.60 2.13
N ARG A 77 6.41 -9.43 2.31
CA ARG A 77 6.87 -8.57 1.21
C ARG A 77 8.07 -9.19 0.49
N ALA A 78 9.05 -9.70 1.24
CA ALA A 78 10.21 -10.39 0.67
C ALA A 78 9.80 -11.63 -0.13
N GLU A 79 8.88 -12.43 0.42
CA GLU A 79 8.36 -13.62 -0.25
C GLU A 79 7.62 -13.28 -1.55
N ARG A 80 6.76 -12.26 -1.54
CA ARG A 80 6.11 -11.77 -2.78
C ARG A 80 7.14 -11.33 -3.83
N LYS A 81 8.23 -10.68 -3.43
CA LYS A 81 9.30 -10.28 -4.36
C LYS A 81 10.02 -11.50 -4.94
N ARG A 82 10.30 -12.53 -4.13
CA ARG A 82 10.90 -13.78 -4.58
C ARG A 82 10.00 -14.51 -5.58
N GLN A 83 8.72 -14.66 -5.25
CA GLN A 83 7.73 -15.28 -6.15
C GLN A 83 7.62 -14.53 -7.48
N GLN A 84 7.57 -13.19 -7.44
CA GLN A 84 7.56 -12.37 -8.65
C GLN A 84 8.83 -12.48 -9.50
N ALA A 85 9.99 -12.76 -8.90
CA ALA A 85 11.24 -12.96 -9.62
C ALA A 85 11.31 -14.34 -10.29
N VAL A 86 10.69 -15.36 -9.70
CA VAL A 86 10.66 -16.73 -10.22
C VAL A 86 9.59 -16.92 -11.30
N GLU A 87 8.46 -16.23 -11.22
CA GLU A 87 7.36 -16.42 -12.17
C GLU A 87 7.71 -16.20 -13.66
N PRO A 88 8.57 -15.24 -14.05
CA PRO A 88 9.03 -15.12 -15.43
C PRO A 88 9.84 -16.32 -15.94
N ILE A 89 10.54 -17.02 -15.04
CA ILE A 89 11.32 -18.23 -15.36
C ILE A 89 10.35 -19.41 -15.58
N LEU A 90 9.36 -19.55 -14.70
CA LEU A 90 8.36 -20.62 -14.79
C LEU A 90 7.37 -20.43 -15.95
N ASN A 91 7.00 -19.18 -16.25
CA ASN A 91 5.97 -18.84 -17.25
C ASN A 91 6.50 -17.80 -18.27
N PRO A 92 7.40 -18.20 -19.18
CA PRO A 92 8.04 -17.29 -20.11
C PRO A 92 7.06 -16.61 -21.08
N ALA A 93 6.02 -17.33 -21.53
CA ALA A 93 5.02 -16.78 -22.44
C ALA A 93 4.18 -15.65 -21.80
N LYS A 94 3.80 -15.81 -20.52
CA LYS A 94 3.07 -14.77 -19.77
C LYS A 94 3.95 -13.55 -19.55
N ALA A 95 5.23 -13.75 -19.21
CA ALA A 95 6.20 -12.68 -19.07
C ALA A 95 6.42 -11.91 -20.39
N ALA A 96 6.53 -12.60 -21.52
CA ALA A 96 6.65 -11.97 -22.84
C ALA A 96 5.42 -11.11 -23.17
N ARG A 97 4.20 -11.61 -22.95
CA ARG A 97 2.95 -10.84 -23.14
C ARG A 97 2.90 -9.58 -22.26
N MET A 98 3.26 -9.72 -20.98
CA MET A 98 3.34 -8.56 -20.06
C MET A 98 4.40 -7.54 -20.51
N LYS A 99 5.55 -8.01 -21.01
CA LYS A 99 6.62 -7.17 -21.54
C LYS A 99 6.15 -6.37 -22.76
N ILE A 100 5.48 -7.02 -23.72
CA ILE A 100 4.88 -6.35 -24.88
C ILE A 100 3.88 -5.28 -24.44
N LYS A 101 2.95 -5.63 -23.53
CA LYS A 101 1.97 -4.67 -22.99
C LYS A 101 2.64 -3.45 -22.35
N LYS A 102 3.69 -3.67 -21.54
CA LYS A 102 4.46 -2.60 -20.89
C LYS A 102 5.16 -1.68 -21.90
N HIS A 103 5.69 -2.24 -22.99
CA HIS A 103 6.32 -1.43 -24.04
C HIS A 103 5.29 -0.57 -24.80
N LEU A 104 4.11 -1.13 -25.09
CA LEU A 104 3.01 -0.40 -25.73
C LEU A 104 2.52 0.76 -24.84
N THR A 105 2.23 0.49 -23.56
CA THR A 105 1.79 1.56 -22.64
C THR A 105 2.84 2.64 -22.43
N ARG A 106 4.14 2.28 -22.39
CA ARG A 106 5.23 3.27 -22.33
C ARG A 106 5.28 4.14 -23.59
N LYS A 107 5.08 3.55 -24.77
CA LYS A 107 5.03 4.28 -26.05
C LYS A 107 3.86 5.26 -26.08
N GLU A 108 2.67 4.81 -25.66
CA GLU A 108 1.47 5.65 -25.57
C GLU A 108 1.62 6.78 -24.55
N ALA A 109 2.15 6.51 -23.37
CA ALA A 109 2.40 7.52 -22.35
C ALA A 109 3.38 8.59 -22.84
N LYS A 110 4.43 8.20 -23.58
CA LYS A 110 5.38 9.14 -24.19
C LYS A 110 4.68 9.99 -25.26
N LYS A 111 3.83 9.40 -26.08
CA LYS A 111 3.01 10.11 -27.08
C LYS A 111 2.11 11.15 -26.41
N ARG A 112 1.38 10.79 -25.34
CA ARG A 112 0.52 11.70 -24.57
C ARG A 112 1.31 12.88 -24.02
N LYS A 113 2.42 12.64 -23.32
CA LYS A 113 3.28 13.70 -22.79
C LYS A 113 3.81 14.66 -23.87
N THR A 114 4.18 14.12 -25.03
CA THR A 114 4.62 14.96 -26.16
C THR A 114 3.46 15.80 -26.70
N GLN A 115 2.26 15.22 -26.81
CA GLN A 115 1.06 15.95 -27.25
C GLN A 115 0.65 17.05 -26.26
N ASP A 116 0.63 16.75 -24.96
CA ASP A 116 0.30 17.71 -23.90
C ASP A 116 1.29 18.89 -23.94
N ARG A 117 2.59 18.61 -24.03
CA ARG A 117 3.63 19.64 -24.15
C ARG A 117 3.51 20.45 -25.44
N ASP A 118 3.23 19.80 -26.56
CA ASP A 118 3.11 20.51 -27.85
C ASP A 118 1.84 21.38 -27.86
N LEU A 119 0.77 20.99 -27.18
CA LEU A 119 -0.44 21.79 -26.95
C LEU A 119 -0.14 23.02 -26.07
N GLU A 120 0.58 22.84 -24.95
CA GLU A 120 1.02 23.94 -24.07
C GLU A 120 1.86 24.98 -24.82
N LEU A 121 2.67 24.53 -25.80
CA LEU A 121 3.51 25.37 -26.64
C LEU A 121 2.81 25.92 -27.89
N GLY A 122 1.50 25.69 -28.06
CA GLY A 122 0.71 26.17 -29.19
C GLY A 122 1.09 25.54 -30.55
N ARG A 123 1.76 24.38 -30.56
CA ARG A 123 2.21 23.69 -31.78
C ARG A 123 1.11 22.76 -32.30
N LEU A 124 0.88 22.77 -33.62
CA LEU A 124 -0.09 21.89 -34.27
C LEU A 124 0.26 20.41 -34.06
N VAL A 125 -0.61 19.69 -33.33
CA VAL A 125 -0.46 18.25 -33.11
C VAL A 125 -0.71 17.49 -34.42
N LYS A 126 0.34 16.95 -35.04
CA LYS A 126 0.20 16.06 -36.21
C LYS A 126 -0.48 14.76 -35.77
N LYS A 127 -1.75 14.55 -36.19
CA LYS A 127 -2.44 13.26 -36.01
C LYS A 127 -1.67 12.17 -36.78
N SER A 128 -1.22 11.13 -36.07
CA SER A 128 -0.58 9.97 -36.70
C SER A 128 -1.63 9.19 -37.51
N ARG A 129 -1.39 8.97 -38.80
CA ARG A 129 -2.25 8.11 -39.64
C ARG A 129 -2.32 6.70 -39.04
N PRO A 130 -3.50 6.05 -39.02
CA PRO A 130 -3.60 4.64 -38.68
C PRO A 130 -2.86 3.79 -39.73
N ARG A 131 -2.20 2.73 -39.28
CA ARG A 131 -1.69 1.65 -40.15
C ARG A 131 -2.73 0.56 -40.22
#